data_AF-A0A7S3FS52-F1
#
_entry.id   AF-A0A7S3FS52-F1
#
_cell.length_a   1.000
_cell.length_b   1.000
_cell.length_c   1.000
_cell.angle_alpha   90.00
_cell.angle_beta   90.00
_cell.angle_gamma   90.00
#
_symmetry.space_group_name_H-M   'P 1'
#
loop_
_entity.id
_entity.type
_entity.pdbx_description
1 polymer ?
#
loop_
_entity_poly.entity_id
_entity_poly.type
_entity_poly.pdbx_seq_one_letter_code
_entity_poly.pdbx_strand_id
1 'polypeptide(L)'
;LLGLRGGASPPAAFEDPPEVVSVAGGRQRSFPLASKHALTYCQRGVVLVGDAAHRIHPLAGQGVNIGFGDCELLVTTIQEALWSGQDFSANLTLEKYAAERRNKNGAMIRSLDAVRALYQSESPYVEAARSFGMDLINGFGPLKQVFVGFASSNAA
;
A
#
# COMPACT_ATOMS: atom_id res chain seq x y z
N LEU A 1 23.06 -35.76 29.79
CA LEU A 1 24.20 -35.27 28.97
C LEU A 1 24.07 -35.83 27.55
N LEU A 2 23.37 -35.10 26.66
CA LEU A 2 23.31 -35.17 25.18
C LEU A 2 22.05 -34.37 24.82
N GLY A 3 22.03 -33.18 24.23
CA GLY A 3 22.91 -32.59 23.23
C GLY A 3 22.02 -31.89 22.18
N LEU A 4 21.11 -31.00 22.63
CA LEU A 4 20.32 -30.13 21.74
C LEU A 4 21.24 -29.07 21.14
N ARG A 5 21.87 -29.37 20.00
CA ARG A 5 22.51 -28.35 19.16
C ARG A 5 21.48 -27.85 18.15
N GLY A 6 20.87 -26.72 18.47
CA GLY A 6 20.22 -25.85 17.48
C GLY A 6 21.29 -25.29 16.54
N GLY A 7 21.58 -26.00 15.46
CA GLY A 7 22.26 -25.44 14.31
C GLY A 7 21.23 -24.68 13.48
N ALA A 8 21.31 -23.35 13.48
CA ALA A 8 20.58 -22.55 12.50
C ALA A 8 20.97 -23.03 11.10
N SER A 9 19.99 -23.48 10.31
CA SER A 9 20.23 -23.76 8.89
C SER A 9 20.77 -22.48 8.24
N PRO A 10 21.80 -22.56 7.37
CA PRO A 10 22.25 -21.41 6.61
C PRO A 10 21.06 -20.85 5.80
N PRO A 11 20.97 -19.52 5.61
CA PRO A 11 19.94 -18.95 4.76
C PRO A 11 20.06 -19.62 3.38
N ALA A 12 18.95 -20.17 2.88
CA ALA A 12 18.91 -20.82 1.57
C ALA A 12 19.59 -19.90 0.55
N ALA A 13 20.58 -20.43 -0.16
CA ALA A 13 21.27 -19.69 -1.21
C ALA A 13 20.23 -19.14 -2.19
N PHE A 14 20.42 -17.92 -2.66
CA PHE A 14 19.55 -17.33 -3.67
C PHE A 14 19.57 -18.24 -4.90
N GLU A 15 18.45 -18.92 -5.13
CA GLU A 15 18.27 -19.79 -6.28
C GLU A 15 18.04 -18.91 -7.50
N ASP A 16 18.82 -19.12 -8.56
CA ASP A 16 18.67 -18.33 -9.78
C ASP A 16 17.23 -18.48 -10.29
N PRO A 17 16.57 -17.37 -10.71
CA PRO A 17 15.21 -17.45 -11.21
C PRO A 17 15.17 -18.39 -12.42
N PRO A 18 14.10 -19.19 -12.56
CA PRO A 18 14.00 -20.17 -13.62
C PRO A 18 14.08 -19.50 -15.00
N GLU A 19 14.75 -20.18 -15.93
CA GLU A 19 14.91 -19.69 -17.30
C GLU A 19 13.54 -19.61 -18.01
N VAL A 20 13.23 -18.46 -18.59
CA VAL A 20 11.96 -18.24 -19.30
C VAL A 20 12.03 -18.92 -20.67
N VAL A 21 11.50 -20.13 -20.77
CA VAL A 21 11.53 -20.95 -22.01
C VAL A 21 10.57 -20.43 -23.08
N SER A 22 9.44 -19.83 -22.69
CA SER A 22 8.49 -19.21 -23.62
C SER A 22 7.55 -18.25 -22.88
N VAL A 23 7.00 -17.28 -23.62
CA VAL A 23 5.95 -16.38 -23.09
C VAL A 23 4.60 -16.95 -23.52
N ALA A 24 3.78 -17.37 -22.56
CA ALA A 24 2.42 -17.81 -22.84
C ALA A 24 1.50 -16.59 -23.05
N GLY A 25 1.08 -16.33 -24.30
CA GLY A 25 0.05 -15.32 -24.60
C GLY A 25 0.33 -14.44 -25.83
N GLY A 26 -0.70 -13.74 -26.30
CA GLY A 26 -0.66 -12.83 -27.45
C GLY A 26 -0.01 -11.46 -27.17
N ARG A 27 -0.10 -10.55 -28.16
CA ARG A 27 0.54 -9.21 -28.19
C ARG A 27 0.51 -8.46 -26.86
N GLN A 28 1.67 -7.93 -26.44
CA GLN A 28 1.84 -7.05 -25.28
C GLN A 28 0.77 -5.95 -25.24
N ARG A 29 0.16 -5.77 -24.06
CA ARG A 29 -0.81 -4.71 -23.77
C ARG A 29 -0.16 -3.68 -22.87
N SER A 30 -0.40 -2.41 -23.17
CA SER A 30 -0.03 -1.29 -22.31
C SER A 30 -1.30 -0.61 -21.80
N PHE A 31 -1.24 -0.15 -20.55
CA PHE A 31 -2.31 0.62 -19.93
C PHE A 31 -1.71 1.97 -19.50
N PRO A 32 -2.34 3.10 -19.82
CA PRO A 32 -1.83 4.40 -19.41
C PRO A 32 -1.88 4.51 -17.88
N LEU A 33 -0.71 4.65 -17.26
CA LEU A 33 -0.57 4.88 -15.83
C LEU A 33 -0.97 6.32 -15.54
N ALA A 34 -2.18 6.52 -15.00
CA ALA A 34 -2.67 7.83 -14.62
C ALA A 34 -3.03 7.81 -13.13
N SER A 35 -2.41 8.71 -12.36
CA SER A 35 -2.88 9.03 -11.02
C SER A 35 -4.04 10.03 -11.13
N LYS A 36 -5.19 9.69 -10.58
CA LYS A 36 -6.39 10.54 -10.56
C LYS A 36 -7.07 10.40 -9.20
N HIS A 37 -7.43 11.52 -8.61
CA HIS A 37 -8.09 11.57 -7.31
C HIS A 37 -9.43 12.26 -7.48
N ALA A 38 -10.52 11.64 -7.03
CA ALA A 38 -11.83 12.28 -7.07
C ALA A 38 -11.87 13.47 -6.09
N LEU A 39 -12.34 14.64 -6.52
CA LEU A 39 -12.51 15.78 -5.62
C LEU A 39 -13.65 15.53 -4.61
N THR A 40 -14.65 14.75 -4.99
CA THR A 40 -15.80 14.38 -4.17
C THR A 40 -15.94 12.87 -4.16
N TYR A 41 -15.89 12.27 -2.96
CA TYR A 41 -15.92 10.82 -2.77
C TYR A 41 -17.32 10.27 -2.55
N CYS A 42 -18.23 11.11 -2.06
CA CYS A 42 -19.56 10.71 -1.64
C CYS A 42 -20.56 11.85 -1.85
N GLN A 43 -21.80 11.46 -2.13
CA GLN A 43 -22.99 12.28 -2.05
C GLN A 43 -24.08 11.46 -1.36
N ARG A 44 -25.25 12.07 -1.12
CA ARG A 44 -26.33 11.38 -0.41
C ARG A 44 -26.73 10.11 -1.17
N GLY A 45 -26.60 8.96 -0.51
CA GLY A 45 -26.91 7.65 -1.10
C GLY A 45 -25.94 7.17 -2.20
N VAL A 46 -24.82 7.86 -2.44
CA VAL A 46 -23.83 7.49 -3.47
C VAL A 46 -22.42 7.59 -2.91
N VAL A 47 -21.63 6.52 -3.07
CA VAL A 47 -20.23 6.48 -2.64
C VAL A 47 -19.34 5.94 -3.75
N LEU A 48 -18.15 6.51 -3.90
CA LEU A 48 -17.09 6.01 -4.77
C LEU A 48 -16.10 5.18 -3.96
N VAL A 49 -15.64 4.07 -4.54
CA VAL A 49 -14.78 3.06 -3.91
C VAL A 49 -13.69 2.63 -4.91
N GLY A 50 -12.48 2.35 -4.44
CA GLY A 50 -11.38 1.82 -5.24
C GLY A 50 -10.93 2.78 -6.34
N ASP A 51 -10.69 2.24 -7.54
CA ASP A 51 -10.17 3.00 -8.70
C ASP A 51 -11.13 4.11 -9.17
N ALA A 52 -12.41 4.02 -8.81
CA ALA A 52 -13.41 5.06 -9.06
C ALA A 52 -13.23 6.29 -8.15
N ALA A 53 -12.69 6.10 -6.94
CA ALA A 53 -12.41 7.17 -5.99
C ALA A 53 -10.95 7.64 -6.07
N HIS A 54 -10.01 6.70 -6.23
CA HIS A 54 -8.57 6.96 -6.24
C HIS A 54 -7.86 6.02 -7.21
N ARG A 55 -7.31 6.57 -8.29
CA ARG A 55 -6.25 5.93 -9.08
C ARG A 55 -4.91 6.32 -8.51
N ILE A 56 -4.19 5.36 -7.95
CA ILE A 56 -2.82 5.53 -7.43
C ILE A 56 -1.82 4.96 -8.45
N HIS A 57 -0.61 5.52 -8.49
CA HIS A 57 0.44 5.08 -9.42
C HIS A 57 0.69 3.57 -9.30
N PRO A 58 0.58 2.76 -10.38
CA PRO A 58 0.56 1.30 -10.29
C PRO A 58 1.91 0.61 -10.00
N LEU A 59 2.81 1.25 -9.25
CA LEU A 59 4.15 0.73 -8.98
C LEU A 59 4.15 -0.60 -8.21
N ALA A 60 3.03 -1.02 -7.60
CA ALA A 60 3.01 -2.15 -6.67
C ALA A 60 1.81 -3.10 -6.79
N GLY A 61 0.91 -2.95 -7.77
CA GLY A 61 -0.30 -3.80 -7.84
C GLY A 61 -1.27 -3.65 -6.64
N GLN A 62 -1.10 -2.61 -5.82
CA GLN A 62 -1.81 -2.41 -4.56
C GLN A 62 -3.24 -1.89 -4.71
N GLY A 63 -3.71 -1.57 -5.93
CA GLY A 63 -5.02 -0.98 -6.15
C GLY A 63 -6.18 -1.83 -5.60
N VAL A 64 -6.06 -3.17 -5.67
CA VAL A 64 -7.08 -4.07 -5.14
C VAL A 64 -7.12 -4.05 -3.60
N ASN A 65 -5.96 -4.03 -2.94
CA ASN A 65 -5.88 -3.98 -1.47
C ASN A 65 -6.41 -2.66 -0.93
N ILE A 66 -6.13 -1.56 -1.62
CA ILE A 66 -6.67 -0.24 -1.27
C ILE A 66 -8.21 -0.25 -1.42
N GLY A 67 -8.74 -0.87 -2.47
CA GLY A 67 -10.18 -1.05 -2.67
C GLY A 67 -10.84 -1.92 -1.60
N PHE A 68 -10.19 -3.00 -1.14
CA PHE A 68 -10.72 -3.80 -0.03
C PHE A 68 -10.81 -2.99 1.26
N GLY A 69 -9.79 -2.19 1.57
CA GLY A 69 -9.84 -1.29 2.71
C GLY A 69 -10.88 -0.16 2.58
N ASP A 70 -11.30 0.21 1.36
CA ASP A 70 -12.44 1.11 1.16
C ASP A 70 -13.75 0.39 1.53
N CYS A 71 -13.94 -0.85 1.05
CA CYS A 71 -15.12 -1.65 1.34
C CYS A 71 -15.27 -1.95 2.83
N GLU A 72 -14.20 -2.35 3.50
CA GLU A 72 -14.21 -2.67 4.93
C GLU A 72 -14.64 -1.45 5.76
N LEU A 73 -14.04 -0.28 5.50
CA LEU A 73 -14.39 0.94 6.21
C LEU A 73 -15.82 1.40 5.92
N LEU A 74 -16.28 1.25 4.68
CA LEU A 74 -17.65 1.57 4.30
C LEU A 74 -18.65 0.69 5.05
N VAL A 75 -18.39 -0.61 5.15
CA VAL A 75 -19.24 -1.55 5.89
C VAL A 75 -19.32 -1.15 7.37
N THR A 76 -18.19 -0.89 8.01
CA THR A 76 -18.14 -0.46 9.42
C THR A 76 -18.91 0.85 9.63
N THR A 77 -18.71 1.83 8.74
CA THR A 77 -19.42 3.13 8.80
C THR A 77 -20.94 2.96 8.70
N ILE A 78 -21.40 2.09 7.80
CA ILE A 78 -22.83 1.81 7.63
C ILE A 78 -23.39 1.06 8.85
N GLN A 79 -22.65 0.07 9.38
CA GLN A 79 -23.06 -0.68 10.58
C GLN A 79 -23.23 0.24 11.78
N GLU A 80 -22.27 1.14 12.04
CA GLU A 80 -22.34 2.11 13.12
C GLU A 80 -23.55 3.05 12.99
N ALA A 81 -23.84 3.51 11.77
CA ALA A 81 -24.98 4.36 11.48
C ALA A 81 -26.31 3.62 11.77
N LEU A 82 -26.43 2.37 11.31
CA LEU A 82 -27.59 1.53 11.56
C LEU A 82 -27.80 1.26 13.05
N TRP A 83 -26.74 0.92 13.80
CA TRP A 83 -26.82 0.70 15.26
C TRP A 83 -27.19 1.95 16.04
N SER A 84 -26.75 3.12 15.58
CA SER A 84 -27.05 4.40 16.22
C SER A 84 -28.41 5.00 15.79
N GLY A 85 -29.14 4.33 14.90
CA GLY A 85 -30.40 4.83 14.33
C GLY A 85 -30.22 6.04 13.40
N GLN A 86 -29.01 6.26 12.88
CA GLN A 86 -28.69 7.33 11.95
C GLN A 86 -29.02 6.94 10.51
N ASP A 87 -29.33 7.93 9.66
CA ASP A 87 -29.49 7.72 8.23
C ASP A 87 -28.12 7.38 7.60
N PHE A 88 -27.94 6.13 7.19
CA PHE A 88 -26.71 5.65 6.56
C PHE A 88 -26.46 6.31 5.19
N SER A 89 -27.51 6.82 4.55
CA SER A 89 -27.41 7.50 3.25
C SER A 89 -27.04 8.98 3.40
N ALA A 90 -27.12 9.53 4.61
CA ALA A 90 -26.87 10.94 4.87
C ALA A 90 -25.41 11.31 4.59
N ASN A 91 -25.21 12.51 4.05
CA ASN A 91 -23.88 13.05 3.79
C ASN A 91 -23.00 13.05 5.05
N LEU A 92 -23.56 13.39 6.21
CA LEU A 92 -22.81 13.43 7.47
C LEU A 92 -22.20 12.07 7.83
N THR A 93 -22.90 10.98 7.53
CA THR A 93 -22.41 9.61 7.75
C THR A 93 -21.33 9.26 6.73
N LEU A 94 -21.58 9.52 5.45
CA LEU A 94 -20.66 9.20 4.37
C LEU A 94 -19.40 10.10 4.35
N GLU A 95 -19.47 11.32 4.90
CA GLU A 95 -18.35 12.22 5.07
C GLU A 95 -17.32 11.69 6.07
N LYS A 96 -17.75 10.93 7.09
CA LYS A 96 -16.84 10.25 8.01
C LYS A 96 -15.97 9.24 7.26
N TYR A 97 -16.61 8.39 6.45
CA TYR A 97 -15.91 7.47 5.54
C TYR A 97 -14.94 8.21 4.62
N ALA A 98 -15.40 9.28 3.95
CA ALA A 98 -14.58 10.04 3.01
C ALA A 98 -13.38 10.73 3.68
N ALA A 99 -13.56 11.29 4.89
CA ALA A 99 -12.49 11.93 5.64
C ALA A 99 -11.42 10.93 6.07
N GLU A 100 -11.83 9.76 6.56
CA GLU A 100 -10.90 8.74 7.02
C GLU A 100 -10.14 8.09 5.87
N ARG A 101 -10.77 7.87 4.71
CA ARG A 101 -10.06 7.42 3.50
C ARG A 101 -9.14 8.48 2.92
N ARG A 102 -9.51 9.76 2.93
CA ARG A 102 -8.59 10.84 2.53
C ARG A 102 -7.33 10.88 3.41
N ASN A 103 -7.48 10.69 4.72
CA ASN A 103 -6.35 10.67 5.63
C ASN A 103 -5.44 9.44 5.44
N LYS A 104 -6.03 8.24 5.35
CA LYS A 104 -5.29 6.99 5.11
C LYS A 104 -4.59 6.98 3.74
N ASN A 105 -5.29 7.39 2.69
CA ASN A 105 -4.71 7.46 1.34
C ASN A 105 -3.68 8.59 1.22
N GLY A 106 -3.88 9.71 1.93
CA GLY A 106 -2.92 10.81 1.94
C GLY A 106 -1.56 10.44 2.54
N ALA A 107 -1.53 9.63 3.59
CA ALA A 107 -0.28 9.13 4.15
C ALA A 107 0.48 8.27 3.13
N MET A 108 -0.22 7.33 2.49
CA MET A 108 0.37 6.43 1.49
C MET A 108 0.86 7.17 0.23
N ILE A 109 0.08 8.13 -0.27
CA ILE A 109 0.48 8.97 -1.41
C ILE A 109 1.73 9.80 -1.06
N ARG A 110 1.79 10.42 0.12
CA ARG A 110 2.97 11.16 0.57
C ARG A 110 4.20 10.27 0.70
N SER A 111 4.06 9.04 1.19
CA SER A 111 5.15 8.08 1.25
C SER A 111 5.65 7.72 -0.16
N LEU A 112 4.75 7.45 -1.10
CA LEU A 112 5.10 7.14 -2.48
C LEU A 112 5.77 8.35 -3.18
N ASP A 113 5.26 9.56 -2.97
CA ASP A 113 5.85 10.77 -3.51
C ASP A 113 7.23 11.07 -2.90
N ALA A 114 7.42 10.80 -1.60
CA ALA A 114 8.72 10.93 -0.95
C ALA A 114 9.74 9.92 -1.51
N VAL A 115 9.34 8.66 -1.69
CA VAL A 115 10.19 7.65 -2.33
C VAL A 115 10.50 8.05 -3.77
N ARG A 116 9.49 8.48 -4.54
CA ARG A 116 9.69 8.94 -5.91
C ARG A 116 10.65 10.12 -5.98
N ALA A 117 10.48 11.15 -5.14
CA ALA A 117 11.36 12.32 -5.09
C ALA A 117 12.79 11.93 -4.68
N LEU A 118 12.93 11.00 -3.74
CA LEU A 118 14.22 10.48 -3.31
C LEU A 118 14.95 9.76 -4.44
N TYR A 119 14.24 9.03 -5.31
CA TYR A 119 14.84 8.26 -6.42
C TYR A 119 14.93 9.02 -7.75
N GLN A 120 14.12 10.06 -7.97
CA GLN A 120 14.18 10.91 -9.17
C GLN A 120 15.16 12.08 -9.04
N SER A 121 15.67 12.36 -7.83
CA SER A 121 16.67 13.40 -7.63
C SER A 121 18.06 12.92 -8.01
N GLU A 122 18.70 13.60 -8.97
CA GLU A 122 20.09 13.42 -9.40
C GLU A 122 21.08 14.28 -8.59
N SER A 123 20.63 14.87 -7.47
CA SER A 123 21.50 15.71 -6.64
C SER A 123 22.46 14.84 -5.82
N PRO A 124 23.78 15.11 -5.83
CA PRO A 124 24.77 14.30 -5.12
C PRO A 124 24.55 14.26 -3.59
N TYR A 125 23.91 15.28 -3.02
CA TYR A 125 23.51 15.29 -1.60
C TYR A 125 22.35 14.34 -1.29
N VAL A 126 21.43 14.18 -2.23
CA VAL A 126 20.27 13.27 -2.09
C VAL A 126 20.69 11.82 -2.31
N GLU A 127 21.65 11.57 -3.21
CA GLU A 127 22.28 10.26 -3.35
C GLU A 127 23.04 9.83 -2.10
N ALA A 128 23.84 10.72 -1.53
CA ALA A 128 24.55 10.46 -0.27
C ALA A 128 23.58 10.16 0.89
N ALA A 129 22.49 10.92 0.99
CA ALA A 129 21.44 10.69 1.98
C ALA A 129 20.70 9.36 1.75
N ARG A 130 20.46 8.96 0.49
CA ARG A 130 19.84 7.68 0.13
C ARG A 130 20.73 6.50 0.56
N SER A 131 22.02 6.55 0.24
CA SER A 131 22.99 5.51 0.60
C SER A 131 23.15 5.40 2.11
N PHE A 132 23.32 6.54 2.81
CA PHE A 132 23.40 6.57 4.27
C PHE A 132 22.12 6.07 4.95
N GLY A 133 20.95 6.40 4.41
CA GLY A 133 19.67 5.88 4.89
C GLY A 133 19.53 4.37 4.71
N MET A 134 19.94 3.83 3.56
CA MET A 134 19.97 2.39 3.32
C MET A 134 20.96 1.66 4.22
N ASP A 135 22.13 2.25 4.46
CA ASP A 135 23.15 1.70 5.37
C ASP A 135 22.68 1.69 6.82
N LEU A 136 21.95 2.73 7.27
CA LEU A 136 21.31 2.75 8.58
C LEU A 136 20.19 1.70 8.72
N ILE A 137 19.36 1.52 7.69
CA ILE A 137 18.30 0.50 7.68
C ILE A 137 18.91 -0.91 7.70
N ASN A 138 20.01 -1.12 6.99
CA ASN A 138 20.75 -2.40 7.00
C ASN A 138 21.51 -2.64 8.31
N GLY A 139 21.99 -1.58 8.98
CA GLY A 139 22.74 -1.66 10.23
C GLY A 139 21.88 -1.90 11.47
N PHE A 140 20.61 -1.48 11.47
CA PHE A 140 19.69 -1.65 12.60
C PHE A 140 18.70 -2.80 12.36
N GLY A 141 19.10 -4.01 12.75
CA GLY A 141 18.27 -5.24 12.70
C GLY A 141 16.81 -5.13 13.23
N PRO A 142 16.50 -4.33 14.26
CA PRO A 142 15.11 -4.13 14.72
C PRO A 142 14.23 -3.34 13.75
N LEU A 143 14.79 -2.39 12.98
CA LEU A 143 14.03 -1.59 12.00
C LEU A 143 13.57 -2.45 10.81
N LYS A 144 14.38 -3.43 10.43
CA LYS A 144 14.05 -4.40 9.37
C LYS A 144 12.82 -5.24 9.74
N GLN A 145 12.68 -5.61 11.02
CA GLN A 145 11.50 -6.35 11.50
C GLN A 145 10.23 -5.49 11.55
N VAL A 146 10.36 -4.21 11.89
CA VAL A 146 9.23 -3.27 11.87
C VAL A 146 8.76 -3.00 10.43
N PHE A 147 9.67 -2.83 9.47
CA PHE A 147 9.31 -2.64 8.06
C PHE A 147 8.68 -3.88 7.43
N VAL A 148 9.23 -5.07 7.70
CA VAL A 148 8.63 -6.34 7.25
C VAL A 148 7.26 -6.56 7.90
N GLY A 149 7.12 -6.23 9.19
CA GLY A 149 5.84 -6.28 9.91
C GLY A 149 4.78 -5.32 9.33
N PHE A 150 5.19 -4.12 8.95
CA PHE A 150 4.30 -3.13 8.31
C PHE A 150 3.89 -3.56 6.88
N ALA A 151 4.77 -4.27 6.16
CA ALA A 151 4.45 -4.85 4.86
C ALA A 151 3.51 -6.08 4.96
N SER A 152 3.59 -6.86 6.04
CA SER A 152 2.73 -8.03 6.26
C SER A 152 1.37 -7.69 6.91
N SER A 153 1.27 -6.60 7.67
CA SER A 153 0.07 -6.24 8.43
C SER A 153 -1.06 -5.62 7.59
N ASN A 154 -0.80 -5.23 6.33
CA ASN A 154 -1.80 -4.59 5.46
C ASN A 154 -2.34 -5.57 4.38
N ALA A 155 -2.16 -6.87 4.62
CA ALA A 155 -2.58 -7.98 3.76
C ALA A 155 -3.55 -8.95 4.46
N ALA A 156 -4.14 -8.55 5.58
CA ALA A 156 -5.20 -9.27 6.27
C ALA A 156 -6.43 -8.37 6.39
#